data_AF-A0A0L0QMS2-F1
#
_entry.id   AF-A0A0L0QMS2-F1
#
_cell.length_a   1.000
_cell.length_b   1.000
_cell.length_c   1.000
_cell.angle_alpha   90.00
_cell.angle_beta   90.00
_cell.angle_gamma   90.00
#
_symmetry.space_group_name_H-M   'P 1'
#
loop_
_entity.id
_entity.type
_entity.pdbx_description
1 polymer ?
#
loop_
_entity_poly.entity_id
_entity_poly.type
_entity_poly.pdbx_seq_one_letter_code
_entity_poly.pdbx_strand_id
1 'polypeptide(L)'
;MDSRAFRNAMSCFATGVTVITTKVEEETHGMTANAFMSVSLEPKLITVSIDNRANMLTKIYQSEKFAVNVLADTQQDISMHFANQAKKYEEVPFDILKGVPIIQDALVSVVCEVDRAFEVGDHTLFIGKVEAIHSNNGNPLTFYKGQYGKYEPAEYV
;
A
#
# COMPACT_ATOMS: atom_id res chain seq x y z
N MET A 1 -15.54 12.26 -20.52
CA MET A 1 -14.11 11.94 -20.77
C MET A 1 -13.97 10.43 -20.73
N ASP A 2 -13.20 9.84 -21.63
CA ASP A 2 -12.99 8.39 -21.70
C ASP A 2 -12.15 7.89 -20.50
N SER A 3 -12.56 6.76 -19.89
CA SER A 3 -11.89 6.18 -18.72
C SER A 3 -10.46 5.74 -19.02
N ARG A 4 -10.15 5.34 -20.27
CA ARG A 4 -8.78 5.01 -20.65
C ARG A 4 -7.91 6.27 -20.71
N ALA A 5 -8.43 7.36 -21.27
CA ALA A 5 -7.73 8.65 -21.28
C ALA A 5 -7.42 9.15 -19.86
N PHE A 6 -8.38 9.05 -18.93
CA PHE A 6 -8.15 9.42 -17.51
C PHE A 6 -7.05 8.56 -16.86
N ARG A 7 -7.14 7.23 -16.98
CA ARG A 7 -6.13 6.32 -16.41
C ARG A 7 -4.73 6.56 -16.97
N ASN A 8 -4.62 6.80 -18.28
CA ASN A 8 -3.36 7.14 -18.92
C ASN A 8 -2.77 8.42 -18.33
N ALA A 9 -3.59 9.47 -18.16
CA ALA A 9 -3.14 10.72 -17.54
C ALA A 9 -2.67 10.51 -16.10
N MET A 10 -3.42 9.77 -15.28
CA MET A 10 -3.05 9.49 -13.88
C MET A 10 -1.77 8.66 -13.76
N SER A 11 -1.52 7.75 -14.70
CA SER A 11 -0.29 6.94 -14.73
C SER A 11 1.00 7.75 -14.96
N CYS A 12 0.88 9.03 -15.34
CA CYS A 12 2.02 9.93 -15.44
C CYS A 12 2.53 10.43 -14.08
N PHE A 13 1.77 10.24 -13.00
CA PHE A 13 2.27 10.51 -11.65
C PHE A 13 3.00 9.26 -11.13
N ALA A 14 4.33 9.31 -11.13
CA ALA A 14 5.14 8.22 -10.62
C ALA A 14 4.91 8.05 -9.10
N THR A 15 4.85 6.79 -8.66
CA THR A 15 4.59 6.44 -7.26
C THR A 15 5.57 5.38 -6.80
N GLY A 16 5.78 5.29 -5.48
CA GLY A 16 6.24 4.03 -4.88
C GLY A 16 5.14 2.98 -4.95
N VAL A 17 5.50 1.72 -4.73
CA VAL A 17 4.53 0.63 -4.63
C VAL A 17 4.36 0.23 -3.16
N THR A 18 3.12 0.03 -2.75
CA THR A 18 2.81 -0.44 -1.39
C THR A 18 1.96 -1.70 -1.41
N VAL A 19 2.00 -2.45 -0.32
CA VAL A 19 0.99 -3.46 0.00
C VAL A 19 0.32 -3.08 1.30
N ILE A 20 -1.00 -2.99 1.25
CA ILE A 20 -1.84 -2.81 2.43
C ILE A 20 -2.08 -4.19 3.02
N THR A 21 -1.76 -4.36 4.30
CA THR A 21 -1.98 -5.61 5.04
C THR A 21 -2.91 -5.40 6.21
N THR A 22 -3.70 -6.42 6.51
CA THR A 22 -4.53 -6.46 7.71
C THR A 22 -4.68 -7.90 8.20
N LYS A 23 -5.11 -8.05 9.45
CA LYS A 23 -5.45 -9.34 10.04
C LYS A 23 -6.91 -9.31 10.48
N VAL A 24 -7.68 -10.29 10.02
CA VAL A 24 -9.05 -10.55 10.49
C VAL A 24 -9.05 -11.97 11.03
N GLU A 25 -9.47 -12.12 12.29
CA GLU A 25 -9.30 -13.38 13.03
C GLU A 25 -7.82 -13.80 13.03
N GLU A 26 -7.47 -14.95 12.47
CA GLU A 26 -6.09 -15.44 12.32
C GLU A 26 -5.56 -15.35 10.88
N GLU A 27 -6.37 -14.84 9.94
CA GLU A 27 -5.99 -14.75 8.54
C GLU A 27 -5.36 -13.40 8.21
N THR A 28 -4.21 -13.46 7.53
CA THR A 28 -3.56 -12.29 6.96
C THR A 28 -4.11 -12.03 5.56
N HIS A 29 -4.49 -10.78 5.32
CA HIS A 29 -4.93 -10.30 4.02
C HIS A 29 -3.98 -9.21 3.52
N GLY A 30 -3.69 -9.22 2.23
CA GLY A 30 -2.85 -8.22 1.57
C GLY A 30 -3.44 -7.73 0.25
N MET A 31 -3.16 -6.49 -0.12
CA MET A 31 -3.57 -5.89 -1.39
C MET A 31 -2.52 -4.88 -1.85
N THR A 32 -2.03 -5.04 -3.08
CA THR A 32 -1.14 -4.04 -3.69
C THR A 32 -1.89 -2.76 -3.96
N ALA A 33 -1.31 -1.62 -3.57
CA ALA A 33 -1.85 -0.30 -3.80
C ALA A 33 -0.73 0.71 -4.05
N ASN A 34 -1.02 1.73 -4.85
CA ASN A 34 -0.16 2.91 -4.99
C ASN A 34 -0.93 4.21 -4.75
N ALA A 35 -2.21 4.13 -4.38
CA ALA A 35 -3.03 5.25 -3.94
C ALA A 35 -2.85 5.47 -2.42
N PHE A 36 -1.63 5.83 -2.03
CA PHE A 36 -1.21 6.11 -0.66
C PHE A 36 -0.61 7.51 -0.56
N MET A 37 -0.84 8.18 0.57
CA MET A 37 -0.29 9.52 0.81
C MET A 37 -0.15 9.81 2.32
N SER A 38 0.88 10.57 2.70
CA SER A 38 0.95 11.20 4.02
C SER A 38 0.00 12.41 4.11
N VAL A 39 -0.74 12.53 5.21
CA VAL A 39 -1.82 13.53 5.35
C VAL A 39 -1.49 14.59 6.39
N SER A 40 -0.97 14.19 7.56
CA SER A 40 -0.76 15.09 8.68
C SER A 40 0.42 14.64 9.55
N LEU A 41 1.11 15.61 10.16
CA LEU A 41 2.17 15.36 11.15
C LEU A 41 1.64 15.36 12.59
N GLU A 42 0.64 16.18 12.90
CA GLU A 42 0.03 16.28 14.23
C GLU A 42 -1.51 16.40 14.14
N PRO A 43 -2.27 15.32 14.45
CA PRO A 43 -1.79 13.95 14.69
C PRO A 43 -1.14 13.36 13.42
N LYS A 44 -0.34 12.31 13.59
CA LYS A 44 0.30 11.60 12.47
C LYS A 44 -0.76 10.80 11.69
N LEU A 45 -1.09 11.26 10.48
CA LEU A 45 -2.12 10.64 9.64
C LEU A 45 -1.56 10.29 8.25
N ILE A 46 -2.06 9.18 7.71
CA ILE A 46 -1.90 8.79 6.31
C ILE A 46 -3.27 8.48 5.71
N THR A 47 -3.34 8.34 4.39
CA THR A 47 -4.53 7.84 3.71
C THR A 47 -4.17 6.75 2.71
N VAL A 48 -5.09 5.79 2.57
CA VAL A 48 -5.12 4.84 1.44
C VAL A 48 -6.48 4.93 0.76
N SER A 49 -6.51 4.80 -0.57
CA SER A 49 -7.74 4.72 -1.36
C SER A 49 -7.97 3.29 -1.83
N ILE A 50 -9.16 2.75 -1.58
CA ILE A 50 -9.50 1.35 -1.86
C ILE A 50 -10.76 1.29 -2.70
N ASP A 51 -10.72 0.56 -3.83
CA ASP A 51 -11.88 0.32 -4.68
C ASP A 51 -13.00 -0.34 -3.85
N ASN A 52 -14.23 0.16 -3.96
CA ASN A 52 -15.36 -0.32 -3.18
C ASN A 52 -15.72 -1.80 -3.48
N ARG A 53 -15.16 -2.38 -4.53
CA ARG A 53 -15.31 -3.81 -4.90
C ARG A 53 -14.15 -4.68 -4.40
N ALA A 54 -13.08 -4.10 -3.86
CA ALA A 54 -11.95 -4.86 -3.35
C ALA A 54 -12.33 -5.56 -2.04
N ASN A 55 -11.99 -6.85 -1.92
CA ASN A 55 -12.20 -7.59 -0.67
C ASN A 55 -11.52 -6.91 0.54
N MET A 56 -10.40 -6.22 0.30
CA MET A 56 -9.67 -5.48 1.33
C MET A 56 -10.53 -4.41 2.04
N LEU A 57 -11.50 -3.81 1.35
CA LEU A 57 -12.43 -2.84 1.94
C LEU A 57 -13.11 -3.41 3.18
N THR A 58 -13.78 -4.55 3.01
CA THR A 58 -14.49 -5.24 4.10
C THR A 58 -13.53 -5.68 5.19
N LYS A 59 -12.33 -6.13 4.83
CA LYS A 59 -11.32 -6.59 5.81
C LYS A 59 -10.82 -5.47 6.71
N ILE A 60 -10.62 -4.26 6.17
CA ILE A 60 -10.23 -3.10 6.98
C ILE A 60 -11.37 -2.61 7.87
N TYR A 61 -12.61 -2.62 7.38
CA TYR A 61 -13.78 -2.32 8.24
C TYR A 61 -13.91 -3.31 9.40
N GLN A 62 -13.56 -4.59 9.19
CA GLN A 62 -13.63 -5.62 10.23
C GLN A 62 -12.47 -5.52 11.24
N SER A 63 -11.25 -5.23 10.78
CA SER A 63 -10.07 -5.19 11.63
C SER A 63 -9.87 -3.86 12.35
N GLU A 64 -10.42 -2.77 11.80
CA GLU A 64 -10.20 -1.36 12.22
C GLU A 64 -8.71 -0.95 12.27
N LYS A 65 -7.84 -1.79 11.73
CA LYS A 65 -6.38 -1.64 11.71
C LYS A 65 -5.82 -2.15 10.41
N PHE A 66 -4.77 -1.52 9.93
CA PHE A 66 -4.05 -1.94 8.74
C PHE A 66 -2.61 -1.48 8.79
N ALA A 67 -1.74 -2.09 8.00
CA ALA A 67 -0.40 -1.57 7.76
C ALA A 67 -0.22 -1.24 6.28
N VAL A 68 0.57 -0.19 6.00
CA VAL A 68 1.05 0.14 4.66
C VAL A 68 2.51 -0.23 4.59
N ASN A 69 2.85 -1.16 3.70
CA ASN A 69 4.21 -1.64 3.49
C ASN A 69 4.74 -1.08 2.17
N VAL A 70 5.61 -0.07 2.23
CA VAL A 70 6.32 0.48 1.06
C VAL A 70 7.37 -0.53 0.63
N LEU A 71 7.29 -0.99 -0.61
CA LEU A 71 8.13 -2.07 -1.12
C LEU A 71 9.49 -1.59 -1.60
N ALA A 72 10.52 -2.40 -1.34
CA ALA A 72 11.84 -2.25 -1.94
C ALA A 72 11.84 -2.70 -3.41
N ASP A 73 12.81 -2.24 -4.21
CA ASP A 73 12.95 -2.55 -5.64
C ASP A 73 13.18 -4.04 -5.94
N THR A 74 13.52 -4.84 -4.92
CA THR A 74 13.63 -6.30 -4.96
C THR A 74 12.30 -7.04 -4.76
N GLN A 75 11.23 -6.33 -4.36
CA GLN A 75 9.95 -6.93 -3.95
C GLN A 75 8.86 -6.84 -5.01
N GLN A 76 9.23 -6.79 -6.30
CA GLN A 76 8.26 -6.78 -7.41
C GLN A 76 7.33 -8.01 -7.37
N ASP A 77 7.86 -9.19 -7.05
CA ASP A 77 7.07 -10.43 -7.01
C ASP A 77 5.98 -10.39 -5.92
N ILE A 78 6.28 -9.76 -4.77
CA ILE A 78 5.32 -9.54 -3.69
C ILE A 78 4.20 -8.59 -4.16
N SER A 79 4.56 -7.51 -4.86
CA SER A 79 3.58 -6.61 -5.48
C SER A 79 2.67 -7.35 -6.47
N MET A 80 3.24 -8.18 -7.35
CA MET A 80 2.47 -8.94 -8.34
C MET A 80 1.56 -9.99 -7.68
N HIS A 81 1.99 -10.59 -6.58
CA HIS A 81 1.19 -11.51 -5.79
C HIS A 81 -0.07 -10.84 -5.24
N PHE A 82 0.08 -9.74 -4.49
CA PHE A 82 -1.06 -9.03 -3.89
C PHE A 82 -1.86 -8.17 -4.88
N ALA A 83 -1.40 -8.07 -6.13
CA ALA A 83 -2.18 -7.54 -7.26
C ALA A 83 -2.98 -8.62 -8.01
N ASN A 84 -2.88 -9.90 -7.63
CA ASN A 84 -3.44 -11.06 -8.35
C ASN A 84 -2.96 -11.17 -9.81
N GLN A 85 -1.71 -10.81 -10.08
CA GLN A 85 -1.13 -10.79 -11.43
C GLN A 85 -0.12 -11.92 -11.70
N ALA A 86 0.27 -12.69 -10.69
CA ALA A 86 1.21 -13.80 -10.80
C ALA A 86 0.67 -15.08 -10.16
N LYS A 87 1.33 -16.21 -10.45
CA LYS A 87 1.12 -17.46 -9.71
C LYS A 87 1.36 -17.17 -8.22
N LYS A 88 0.48 -17.70 -7.35
CA LYS A 88 0.53 -17.40 -5.91
C LYS A 88 1.95 -17.61 -5.38
N TYR A 89 2.52 -16.58 -4.78
CA TYR A 89 3.70 -16.68 -3.93
C TYR A 89 3.34 -17.70 -2.83
N GLU A 90 4.13 -18.76 -2.69
CA GLU A 90 3.72 -19.91 -1.85
C GLU A 90 3.57 -19.51 -0.38
N GLU A 91 4.46 -18.64 0.11
CA GLU A 91 4.39 -18.10 1.47
C GLU A 91 5.06 -16.72 1.51
N VAL A 92 4.28 -15.66 1.72
CA VAL A 92 4.83 -14.31 1.89
C VAL A 92 5.33 -14.20 3.33
N PRO A 93 6.60 -13.82 3.57
CA PRO A 93 7.11 -13.65 4.91
C PRO A 93 6.52 -12.38 5.56
N PHE A 94 5.94 -12.56 6.74
CA PHE A 94 5.37 -11.48 7.54
C PHE A 94 6.01 -11.42 8.92
N ASP A 95 6.33 -10.20 9.36
CA ASP A 95 6.55 -9.88 10.77
C ASP A 95 5.27 -9.35 11.40
N ILE A 96 5.22 -9.24 12.73
CA ILE A 96 4.11 -8.63 13.45
C ILE A 96 4.57 -7.34 14.13
N LEU A 97 3.91 -6.23 13.80
CA LEU A 97 4.13 -4.94 14.45
C LEU A 97 2.80 -4.43 15.01
N LYS A 98 2.74 -4.17 16.33
CA LYS A 98 1.51 -3.75 17.03
C LYS A 98 0.30 -4.67 16.76
N GLY A 99 0.55 -5.97 16.57
CA GLY A 99 -0.49 -6.97 16.28
C GLY A 99 -0.98 -7.00 14.84
N VAL A 100 -0.40 -6.21 13.94
CA VAL A 100 -0.74 -6.17 12.52
C VAL A 100 0.41 -6.80 11.71
N PRO A 101 0.11 -7.67 10.72
CA PRO A 101 1.13 -8.24 9.86
C PRO A 101 1.77 -7.18 8.97
N ILE A 102 3.09 -7.15 8.93
CA ILE A 102 3.89 -6.30 8.04
C ILE A 102 4.76 -7.19 7.15
N ILE A 103 5.03 -6.76 5.92
CA ILE A 103 5.86 -7.53 4.99
C ILE A 103 7.32 -7.44 5.44
N GLN A 104 7.96 -8.59 5.61
CA GLN A 104 9.37 -8.66 5.97
C GLN A 104 10.22 -7.94 4.91
N ASP A 105 11.22 -7.20 5.36
CA ASP A 105 12.16 -6.44 4.50
C ASP A 105 11.52 -5.36 3.62
N ALA A 106 10.25 -5.00 3.88
CA ALA A 106 9.66 -3.80 3.28
C ALA A 106 10.50 -2.56 3.66
N LEU A 107 10.63 -1.61 2.73
CA LEU A 107 11.41 -0.39 2.94
C LEU A 107 10.88 0.42 4.13
N VAL A 108 9.56 0.52 4.23
CA VAL A 108 8.86 1.12 5.37
C VAL A 108 7.55 0.39 5.62
N SER A 109 7.26 0.07 6.88
CA SER A 109 5.95 -0.44 7.29
C SER A 109 5.32 0.50 8.31
N VAL A 110 4.13 1.01 8.01
CA VAL A 110 3.38 1.97 8.84
C VAL A 110 2.11 1.30 9.34
N VAL A 111 2.03 1.01 10.63
CA VAL A 111 0.82 0.44 11.26
C VAL A 111 -0.11 1.55 11.69
N CYS A 112 -1.37 1.42 11.29
CA CYS A 112 -2.42 2.41 11.51
C CYS A 112 -3.65 1.79 12.18
N GLU A 113 -4.30 2.59 13.01
CA GLU A 113 -5.72 2.43 13.39
C GLU A 113 -6.56 3.30 12.45
N VAL A 114 -7.74 2.83 12.06
CA VAL A 114 -8.66 3.61 11.22
C VAL A 114 -9.22 4.78 12.03
N ASP A 115 -8.89 6.00 11.63
CA ASP A 115 -9.47 7.23 12.22
C ASP A 115 -10.84 7.52 11.58
N ARG A 116 -10.90 7.51 10.24
CA ARG A 116 -12.10 7.82 9.45
C ARG A 116 -12.10 7.05 8.14
N ALA A 117 -13.30 6.81 7.61
CA ALA A 117 -13.50 6.31 6.26
C ALA A 117 -14.45 7.25 5.49
N PHE A 118 -14.10 7.58 4.25
CA PHE A 118 -14.91 8.43 3.38
C PHE A 118 -15.14 7.76 2.04
N GLU A 119 -16.40 7.49 1.70
CA GLU A 119 -16.75 7.06 0.34
C GLU A 119 -16.62 8.24 -0.63
N VAL A 120 -15.80 8.06 -1.66
CA VAL A 120 -15.48 9.06 -2.68
C VAL A 120 -15.58 8.40 -4.06
N GLY A 121 -16.77 8.45 -4.65
CA GLY A 121 -17.02 7.82 -5.95
C GLY A 121 -16.97 6.29 -5.84
N ASP A 122 -16.11 5.66 -6.64
CA ASP A 122 -15.93 4.20 -6.66
C ASP A 122 -14.87 3.70 -5.67
N HIS A 123 -14.33 4.58 -4.83
CA HIS A 123 -13.34 4.24 -3.80
C HIS A 123 -13.78 4.73 -2.41
N THR A 124 -13.19 4.12 -1.39
CA THR A 124 -13.23 4.60 0.00
C THR A 124 -11.83 5.02 0.42
N LEU A 125 -11.71 6.25 0.94
CA LEU A 125 -10.51 6.75 1.58
C LEU A 125 -10.51 6.35 3.05
N PHE A 126 -9.55 5.52 3.46
CA PHE A 126 -9.28 5.27 4.88
C PHE A 126 -8.20 6.21 5.37
N ILE A 127 -8.55 7.09 6.30
CA ILE A 127 -7.61 7.87 7.08
C ILE A 127 -7.11 7.00 8.23
N GLY A 128 -5.81 6.73 8.23
CA GLY A 128 -5.15 5.94 9.26
C GLY A 128 -4.38 6.84 10.22
N LYS A 129 -4.61 6.68 11.53
CA LYS A 129 -3.77 7.26 12.57
C LYS A 129 -2.57 6.35 12.81
N VAL A 130 -1.37 6.89 12.69
CA VAL A 130 -0.13 6.11 12.76
C VAL A 130 0.21 5.74 14.19
N GLU A 131 0.33 4.44 14.46
CA GLU A 131 0.61 3.86 15.79
C GLU A 131 2.04 3.31 15.90
N ALA A 132 2.64 2.86 14.79
CA ALA A 132 4.04 2.44 14.74
C ALA A 132 4.60 2.53 13.32
N ILE A 133 5.92 2.71 13.24
CA ILE A 133 6.69 2.70 11.99
C ILE A 133 7.87 1.75 12.17
N HIS A 134 8.13 0.92 11.17
CA HIS A 134 9.37 0.19 10.97
C HIS A 134 9.98 0.62 9.63
N SER A 135 11.31 0.69 9.53
CA SER A 135 12.00 1.15 8.33
C SER A 135 13.30 0.39 8.13
N ASN A 136 13.57 0.07 6.87
CA ASN A 136 14.79 -0.58 6.40
C ASN A 136 15.53 0.34 5.43
N ASN A 137 16.76 -0.03 5.09
CA ASN A 137 17.54 0.64 4.04
C ASN A 137 17.24 0.00 2.68
N GLY A 138 17.35 0.77 1.60
CA GLY A 138 17.19 0.28 0.24
C GLY A 138 16.63 1.34 -0.70
N ASN A 139 16.35 0.93 -1.93
CA ASN A 139 15.69 1.77 -2.93
C ASN A 139 14.23 1.33 -3.11
N PRO A 140 13.31 2.26 -3.37
CA PRO A 140 11.90 1.94 -3.53
C PRO A 140 11.63 1.23 -4.87
N LEU A 141 10.68 0.29 -4.86
CA LEU A 141 10.02 -0.13 -6.08
C LEU A 141 9.14 1.02 -6.57
N THR A 142 9.29 1.38 -7.85
CA THR A 142 8.51 2.48 -8.45
C THR A 142 7.52 1.96 -9.48
N PHE A 143 6.45 2.71 -9.69
CA PHE A 143 5.45 2.43 -10.70
C PHE A 143 5.11 3.70 -11.49
N TYR A 144 5.26 3.61 -12.82
CA TYR A 144 5.03 4.73 -13.74
C TYR A 144 4.54 4.19 -15.08
N LYS A 145 3.48 4.81 -15.64
CA LYS A 145 2.88 4.42 -16.93
C LYS A 145 2.56 2.93 -17.07
N GLY A 146 2.15 2.29 -15.98
CA GLY A 146 1.79 0.87 -15.97
C GLY A 146 2.98 -0.09 -15.89
N GLN A 147 4.19 0.41 -15.60
CA GLN A 147 5.42 -0.37 -15.55
C GLN A 147 6.09 -0.24 -14.19
N TYR A 148 6.64 -1.36 -13.70
CA TYR A 148 7.57 -1.33 -12.58
C TYR A 148 8.90 -0.72 -13.03
N GLY A 149 9.54 -0.01 -12.11
CA GLY A 149 10.86 0.57 -12.33
C GLY A 149 11.65 0.67 -11.03
N LYS A 150 12.86 1.20 -11.14
CA LYS A 150 13.74 1.50 -10.02
C LYS A 150 13.90 3.01 -9.88
N TYR A 151 14.11 3.46 -8.65
CA TYR A 151 14.53 4.83 -8.42
C TYR A 151 15.97 5.02 -8.88
N GLU A 152 16.18 5.98 -9.77
CA GLU A 152 17.50 6.47 -10.17
C GLU A 152 17.59 7.95 -9.78
N PRO A 153 18.56 8.35 -8.94
CA PRO A 153 18.73 9.75 -8.59
C PRO A 153 19.10 10.54 -9.84
N ALA A 154 18.50 11.71 -10.02
CA ALA A 154 18.94 12.64 -11.04
C ALA A 154 20.39 13.07 -10.76
N GLU A 155 21.22 13.15 -11.79
CA GLU A 155 22.52 13.78 -11.68
C GLU A 155 22.34 15.26 -11.33
N TYR A 156 23.08 15.74 -10.33
CA TYR A 156 23.14 17.17 -10.05
C TYR A 156 23.90 17.85 -11.19
N VAL A 157 23.21 18.74 -11.91
CA VAL A 157 23.82 19.67 -12.87
C VAL A 157 24.34 20.90 -12.14
#